data_AF-A0A9E4CGA3-F1
#
_entry.id   AF-A0A9E4CGA3-F1
#
_cell.length_a   1.000
_cell.length_b   1.000
_cell.length_c   1.000
_cell.angle_alpha   90.00
_cell.angle_beta   90.00
_cell.angle_gamma   90.00
#
_symmetry.space_group_name_H-M   'P 1'
#
loop_
_entity.id
_entity.type
_entity.pdbx_description
1 polymer ?
#
loop_
_entity_poly.entity_id
_entity_poly.type
_entity_poly.pdbx_seq_one_letter_code
_entity_poly.pdbx_strand_id
1 'polypeptide(L)' 'IPIVTVVGLQFGQLMGGAVLTETVFAWPGLGRLIVQAIFARDYVLLQGGVLAFALSFVLINAMVDISYAYIDPRTRV' A
#
# COMPACT_ATOMS: atom_id res chain seq x y z
N ILE A 1 8.09 6.70 20.32
CA ILE A 1 6.79 6.01 20.54
C ILE A 1 5.67 6.56 19.64
N PRO A 2 5.41 7.88 19.50
CA PRO A 2 4.24 8.36 18.74
C PRO A 2 4.31 8.10 17.23
N ILE A 3 5.52 8.09 16.65
CA ILE A 3 5.69 7.87 15.20
C ILE A 3 5.22 6.47 14.77
N VAL A 4 5.53 5.43 15.55
CA VAL A 4 5.12 4.05 15.22
C VAL A 4 3.60 3.90 15.27
N THR A 5 2.94 4.51 16.26
CA THR A 5 1.48 4.52 16.36
C THR A 5 0.83 5.28 15.21
N VAL A 6 1.38 6.44 14.85
CA VAL A 6 0.87 7.26 13.74
C VAL A 6 1.01 6.54 12.40
N VAL A 7 2.14 5.86 12.16
CA VAL A 7 2.36 5.06 10.95
C VAL A 7 1.40 3.87 10.91
N GLY A 8 1.20 3.17 12.03
CA GLY A 8 0.23 2.08 12.12
C GLY A 8 -1.21 2.52 11.84
N LEU A 9 -1.61 3.70 12.34
CA LEU A 9 -2.93 4.27 12.08
C LEU A 9 -3.12 4.68 10.61
N GLN A 10 -2.14 5.35 10.00
CA GLN A 10 -2.20 5.73 8.59
C GLN A 10 -2.27 4.50 7.68
N PHE A 11 -1.46 3.48 7.98
CA PHE A 11 -1.50 2.22 7.24
C PHE A 11 -2.86 1.53 7.35
N GLY A 12 -3.43 1.49 8.56
CA GLY A 12 -4.79 0.97 8.79
C GLY A 12 -5.87 1.74 8.03
N GLN A 13 -5.76 3.06 7.94
CA GLN A 13 -6.68 3.90 7.17
C GLN A 13 -6.60 3.62 5.66
N LEU A 14 -5.38 3.52 5.11
CA LEU A 14 -5.16 3.23 3.69
C LEU A 14 -5.67 1.83 3.31
N MET A 15 -5.38 0.82 4.13
CA MET A 15 -5.91 -0.53 3.95
C MET A 15 -7.44 -0.56 4.07
N GLY A 16 -8.00 0.11 5.08
CA GLY A 16 -9.44 0.20 5.29
C GLY A 16 -10.15 0.84 4.09
N GLY A 17 -9.60 1.93 3.56
CA GLY A 17 -10.12 2.58 2.35
C GLY A 17 -10.07 1.67 1.12
N ALA A 18 -8.96 0.97 0.89
CA ALA A 18 -8.82 0.04 -0.24
C ALA A 18 -9.77 -1.16 -0.14
N VAL A 19 -9.95 -1.74 1.04
CA VAL A 19 -10.88 -2.86 1.24
C VAL A 19 -12.34 -2.42 1.05
N LEU A 20 -12.69 -1.21 1.51
CA LEU A 20 -14.04 -0.67 1.34
C LEU A 20 -14.37 -0.46 -0.13
N THR A 21 -13.47 0.13 -0.91
CA THR A 21 -13.69 0.32 -2.35
C THR A 21 -13.76 -1.00 -3.09
N GLU A 22 -12.90 -1.97 -2.78
CA GLU A 22 -12.96 -3.32 -3.35
C GLU A 22 -14.28 -4.05 -3.02
N THR A 23 -14.78 -3.91 -1.80
CA THR A 23 -16.01 -4.56 -1.35
C THR A 23 -17.26 -3.93 -1.97
N VAL A 24 -17.32 -2.59 -2.03
CA VAL A 24 -18.47 -1.86 -2.58
C VAL A 24 -18.60 -2.05 -4.09
N PHE A 25 -17.49 -2.09 -4.82
CA PHE A 25 -17.48 -2.29 -6.27
C PHE A 25 -17.37 -3.77 -6.70
N ALA A 26 -17.41 -4.71 -5.75
CA ALA A 26 -17.20 -6.15 -5.98
C ALA A 26 -15.92 -6.46 -6.80
N TRP A 27 -14.91 -5.60 -6.69
CA TRP A 27 -13.66 -5.74 -7.44
C TRP A 27 -12.73 -6.73 -6.72
N PRO A 28 -12.22 -7.77 -7.40
CA PRO A 28 -11.26 -8.69 -6.80
C PRO A 28 -9.91 -7.97 -6.63
N GLY A 29 -9.67 -7.47 -5.42
CA GLY A 29 -8.45 -6.73 -5.10
C GLY A 29 -7.61 -7.35 -3.98
N LEU A 30 -6.39 -6.84 -3.84
CA LEU A 30 -5.38 -7.35 -2.91
C LEU A 30 -5.69 -6.98 -1.46
N GLY A 31 -6.39 -5.87 -1.21
CA GLY A 31 -6.74 -5.45 0.15
C GLY A 31 -7.64 -6.46 0.85
N ARG A 32 -8.70 -6.88 0.18
CA ARG A 32 -9.65 -7.89 0.65
C ARG A 32 -8.99 -9.25 0.83
N LEU A 33 -8.08 -9.64 -0.07
CA LEU A 33 -7.30 -10.88 0.05
C LEU A 33 -6.42 -10.89 1.29
N ILE A 34 -5.72 -9.78 1.56
CA ILE A 34 -4.87 -9.64 2.75
C ILE A 34 -5.71 -9.70 4.03
N VAL A 35 -6.86 -9.01 4.08
CA VAL A 35 -7.76 -9.07 5.24
C VAL A 35 -8.28 -10.49 5.47
N GLN A 36 -8.66 -11.20 4.40
CA GLN A 36 -9.06 -12.61 4.51
C GLN A 36 -7.91 -13.50 4.99
N ALA A 37 -6.68 -13.27 4.53
CA ALA A 37 -5.49 -13.98 4.99
C ALA A 37 -5.24 -13.78 6.50
N ILE A 38 -5.47 -12.57 7.02
CA ILE A 38 -5.38 -12.28 8.46
C ILE A 38 -6.38 -13.13 9.26
N PHE A 39 -7.65 -13.16 8.83
CA PHE A 39 -8.69 -13.94 9.50
C PHE A 39 -8.46 -15.46 9.37
N ALA A 40 -7.95 -15.91 8.22
CA ALA A 40 -7.59 -17.30 7.97
C ALA A 40 -6.26 -17.72 8.64
N ARG A 41 -5.54 -16.78 9.28
CA ARG A 41 -4.18 -16.96 9.82
C ARG A 41 -3.20 -17.53 8.79
N ASP A 42 -3.41 -17.19 7.52
CA ASP A 42 -2.51 -17.56 6.44
C ASP A 42 -1.37 -16.53 6.37
N TYR A 43 -0.31 -16.81 7.13
CA TYR A 43 0.86 -15.93 7.21
C TYR A 43 1.63 -15.83 5.89
N VAL A 44 1.60 -16.88 5.05
CA VAL A 44 2.30 -16.88 3.76
C VAL A 44 1.61 -15.95 2.79
N LEU A 45 0.28 -16.05 2.69
CA LEU A 45 -0.52 -15.16 1.85
C LEU A 45 -0.45 -13.70 2.35
N LEU A 46 -0.49 -13.49 3.68
CA LEU A 46 -0.31 -12.17 4.29
C LEU A 46 1.04 -11.56 3.92
N GLN A 47 2.13 -12.30 4.09
CA GLN A 47 3.47 -11.81 3.80
C GLN A 47 3.66 -11.53 2.31
N GLY A 48 3.17 -12.41 1.43
CA GLY A 48 3.19 -12.20 -0.02
C GLY A 48 2.39 -10.96 -0.43
N GLY A 49 1.21 -10.76 0.14
CA GLY A 49 0.37 -9.58 -0.10
C GLY A 49 1.03 -8.28 0.37
N VAL A 50 1.64 -8.28 1.55
CA VAL A 50 2.39 -7.13 2.08
C VAL A 50 3.60 -6.79 1.20
N LEU A 51 4.34 -7.81 0.74
CA LEU A 51 5.47 -7.60 -0.17
C LEU A 51 5.03 -7.02 -1.52
N ALA A 52 3.93 -7.51 -2.09
CA ALA A 52 3.37 -6.97 -3.32
C ALA A 52 2.95 -5.50 -3.17
N PHE A 53 2.34 -5.14 -2.04
CA PHE A 53 1.99 -3.76 -1.70
C PHE A 53 3.23 -2.87 -1.56
N ALA A 54 4.23 -3.33 -0.82
CA ALA A 54 5.48 -2.60 -0.62
C ALA A 54 6.21 -2.37 -1.95
N LEU A 55 6.29 -3.38 -2.81
CA LEU A 55 6.90 -3.26 -4.13
C LEU A 55 6.14 -2.26 -5.01
N SER A 56 4.80 -2.33 -5.02
CA SER A 56 3.96 -1.38 -5.76
C SER A 56 4.18 0.05 -5.28
N PHE A 57 4.29 0.25 -3.97
CA PHE A 57 4.57 1.56 -3.38
C PHE A 57 5.95 2.09 -3.81
N VAL A 58 6.98 1.24 -3.77
CA VAL A 58 8.34 1.61 -4.24
C VAL A 58 8.32 1.96 -5.73
N LEU A 59 7.63 1.18 -6.57
CA LEU A 59 7.52 1.45 -8.00
C LEU A 59 6.81 2.78 -8.27
N ILE A 60 5.70 3.05 -7.59
CA ILE A 60 4.98 4.32 -7.72
C ILE A 60 5.86 5.49 -7.29
N ASN A 61 6.56 5.39 -6.15
CA ASN A 61 7.47 6.44 -5.71
C ASN A 61 8.62 6.64 -6.71
N ALA A 62 9.23 5.57 -7.21
CA ALA A 62 10.25 5.68 -8.24
C ALA A 62 9.72 6.33 -9.53
N MET A 63 8.49 6.01 -9.96
CA MET A 63 7.85 6.67 -11.09
C MET A 63 7.60 8.15 -10.83
N VAL A 64 7.19 8.51 -9.61
CA VAL A 64 6.99 9.89 -9.18
C VAL A 64 8.31 10.65 -9.19
N ASP A 65 9.38 10.07 -8.64
CA ASP A 65 10.73 10.66 -8.62
C ASP A 65 11.26 10.88 -10.04
N ILE A 66 11.08 9.89 -10.92
CA ILE A 66 11.44 10.02 -12.34
C ILE A 66 10.61 11.13 -12.99
N SER A 67 9.30 11.17 -12.74
CA SER A 67 8.41 12.20 -13.29
C SER A 67 8.81 13.60 -12.83
N TYR A 68 9.18 13.76 -11.56
CA TYR A 68 9.73 15.01 -11.04
C TYR A 68 11.06 15.37 -11.71
N ALA A 69 11.95 14.39 -11.95
CA ALA A 69 13.20 14.63 -12.67
C ALA A 69 12.97 15.11 -14.13
N TYR A 70 11.89 14.67 -14.78
CA TYR A 70 11.52 15.13 -16.14
C TYR A 70 10.78 16.47 -16.16
N ILE A 71 9.91 16.73 -15.17
CA ILE A 71 9.04 17.91 -15.13
C ILE A 71 9.78 19.12 -14.54
N ASP A 72 10.66 18.93 -13.54
CA ASP A 72 11.32 20.03 -12.85
C ASP A 72 12.86 19.87 -12.84
N PRO A 73 13.59 20.50 -13.80
CA PRO A 73 15.05 20.44 -13.87
C PRO A 73 15.75 21.17 -12.71
N ARG A 74 15.01 21.79 -11.77
CA ARG A 74 15.56 22.52 -10.61
C ARG A 74 15.91 21.64 -9.41
N THR A 75 15.55 20.36 -9.38
CA THR A 75 15.90 19.42 -8.29
C THR A 75 17.37 18.93 -8.32
N ARG A 76 18.23 19.52 -9.16
CA ARG A 76 19.66 19.21 -9.28
C ARG A 76 20.60 19.97 -8.32
N VAL A 77 20.12 20.54 -7.22
CA VAL A 77 20.99 21.25 -6.24
C VAL A 77 21.01 20.54 -4.90
#